data_AF-A0A1X6NCJ2-F1
#
_entry.id   AF-A0A1X6NCJ2-F1
#
_cell.length_a   1.000
_cell.length_b   1.000
_cell.length_c   1.000
_cell.angle_alpha   90.00
_cell.angle_beta   90.00
_cell.angle_gamma   90.00
#
_symmetry.space_group_name_H-M   'P 1'
#
loop_
_entity.id
_entity.type
_entity.pdbx_description
1 polymer ?
#
loop_
_entity_poly.entity_id
_entity_poly.type
_entity_poly.pdbx_seq_one_letter_code
_entity_poly.pdbx_strand_id
1 'polypeptide(L)'
;YVFKGTEYILIELALASPWDDSLVYGPKTIVDDWISLRHVGFTTIDSILPHPTNPNQTYVFSGQRYYTSFAFAPNTNDQGIAYSEAHTGRGIDKDWAALKDAGFASVDMVIPVPGYGTKEFYIFSGSEYAAISYDPSRLETTLTLSSIFDEWLSLRHVGFRTIDSILPHPTKPNQMYVFSNERYVLIEFPSYPGAQDDVLVYGPEDIASDWPILQESPAGTYDVMLLSPAPPTNGS
;
A
#
# COMPACT_ATOMS: atom_id res chain seq x y z
N TYR A 1 -0.09 -9.35 5.22
CA TYR A 1 -1.54 -9.15 5.08
C TYR A 1 -1.84 -8.83 3.65
N VAL A 2 -2.92 -9.40 3.11
CA VAL A 2 -3.44 -9.07 1.77
C VAL A 2 -4.90 -8.70 1.95
N PHE A 3 -5.28 -7.52 1.49
CA PHE A 3 -6.64 -6.99 1.57
C PHE A 3 -7.27 -6.99 0.18
N LYS A 4 -8.57 -7.28 0.15
CA LYS A 4 -9.37 -7.19 -1.05
C LYS A 4 -10.83 -6.97 -0.70
N GLY A 5 -11.43 -5.92 -1.24
CA GLY A 5 -12.82 -5.57 -0.95
C GLY A 5 -13.05 -5.52 0.55
N THR A 6 -13.97 -6.34 1.06
CA THR A 6 -14.33 -6.37 2.48
C THR A 6 -13.59 -7.43 3.29
N GLU A 7 -12.62 -8.11 2.69
CA GLU A 7 -11.95 -9.27 3.29
C GLU A 7 -10.43 -9.11 3.30
N TYR A 8 -9.78 -9.92 4.14
CA TYR A 8 -8.33 -10.00 4.17
C TYR A 8 -7.86 -11.41 4.53
N ILE A 9 -6.62 -11.70 4.14
CA ILE A 9 -5.85 -12.87 4.55
C ILE A 9 -4.51 -12.42 5.15
N LEU A 10 -3.92 -13.27 5.97
CA LEU A 10 -2.53 -13.20 6.40
C LEU A 10 -1.81 -14.41 5.83
N ILE A 11 -0.77 -14.14 5.05
CA ILE A 11 0.11 -15.16 4.49
C ILE A 11 1.50 -15.00 5.10
N GLU A 12 2.20 -16.13 5.24
CA GLU A 12 3.62 -16.19 5.47
C GLU A 12 4.32 -16.42 4.13
N LEU A 13 5.21 -15.51 3.75
CA LEU A 13 5.96 -15.58 2.50
C LEU A 13 7.18 -16.48 2.66
N ALA A 14 7.27 -17.52 1.84
CA ALA A 14 8.41 -18.40 1.78
C ALA A 14 9.50 -17.82 0.87
N LEU A 15 10.49 -17.18 1.51
CA LEU A 15 11.58 -16.47 0.84
C LEU A 15 12.45 -17.33 -0.10
N ALA A 16 12.42 -18.65 0.08
CA ALA A 16 13.19 -19.60 -0.73
C ALA A 16 12.42 -20.12 -1.95
N SER A 17 11.08 -20.11 -1.90
CA SER A 17 10.22 -20.66 -2.94
C SER A 17 8.79 -20.11 -2.74
N PRO A 18 8.24 -19.33 -3.68
CA PRO A 18 6.90 -18.76 -3.56
C PRO A 18 5.79 -19.83 -3.51
N TRP A 19 6.09 -21.06 -3.92
CA TRP A 19 5.20 -22.22 -3.83
C TRP A 19 5.00 -22.73 -2.40
N ASP A 20 5.87 -22.31 -1.48
CA ASP A 20 5.83 -22.70 -0.08
C ASP A 20 5.19 -21.60 0.81
N ASP A 21 4.63 -20.55 0.19
CA ASP A 21 3.82 -19.56 0.90
C ASP A 21 2.66 -20.26 1.62
N SER A 22 2.34 -19.82 2.84
CA SER A 22 1.29 -20.46 3.63
C SER A 22 0.25 -19.48 4.14
N LEU A 23 -1.01 -19.91 4.11
CA LEU A 23 -2.10 -19.17 4.74
C LEU A 23 -2.00 -19.32 6.26
N VAL A 24 -1.71 -18.22 6.94
CA VAL A 24 -1.63 -18.16 8.41
C VAL A 24 -3.01 -17.94 9.00
N TYR A 25 -3.81 -17.08 8.36
CA TYR A 25 -5.12 -16.65 8.85
C TYR A 25 -5.98 -16.10 7.72
N GLY A 26 -7.29 -16.30 7.76
CA GLY A 26 -8.23 -15.81 6.73
C GLY A 26 -8.85 -16.92 5.88
N PRO A 27 -9.68 -16.56 4.87
CA PRO A 27 -10.22 -15.21 4.65
C PRO A 27 -11.15 -14.80 5.80
N LYS A 28 -11.09 -13.51 6.16
CA LYS A 28 -11.92 -12.90 7.21
C LYS A 28 -12.44 -11.55 6.76
N THR A 29 -13.64 -11.21 7.21
CA THR A 29 -14.20 -9.88 6.98
C THR A 29 -13.43 -8.84 7.78
N ILE A 30 -13.01 -7.76 7.12
CA ILE A 30 -12.20 -6.69 7.71
C ILE A 30 -12.87 -6.14 8.96
N VAL A 31 -14.17 -5.83 8.89
CA VAL A 31 -14.88 -5.24 10.02
C VAL A 31 -14.97 -6.17 11.22
N ASP A 32 -14.78 -7.48 11.08
CA ASP A 32 -14.84 -8.43 12.20
C ASP A 32 -13.60 -8.39 13.08
N ASP A 33 -12.42 -8.32 12.46
CA ASP A 33 -11.15 -8.40 13.18
C ASP A 33 -10.45 -7.04 13.34
N TRP A 34 -10.79 -6.04 12.52
CA TRP A 34 -10.20 -4.70 12.57
C TRP A 34 -11.17 -3.70 13.20
N ILE A 35 -11.28 -3.76 14.53
CA ILE A 35 -12.21 -2.94 15.34
C ILE A 35 -12.07 -1.44 15.02
N SER A 36 -10.84 -0.94 14.86
CA SER A 36 -10.60 0.46 14.51
C SER A 36 -11.18 0.86 13.16
N LEU A 37 -11.15 -0.02 12.16
CA LEU A 37 -11.77 0.20 10.84
C LEU A 37 -13.29 0.20 10.92
N ARG A 38 -13.87 -0.75 11.67
CA ARG A 38 -15.30 -0.78 11.95
C ARG A 38 -15.77 0.54 12.59
N HIS A 39 -15.03 1.06 13.55
CA HIS A 39 -15.37 2.30 14.27
C HIS A 39 -15.39 3.54 13.40
N VAL A 40 -14.53 3.62 12.36
CA VAL A 40 -14.55 4.75 11.40
C VAL A 40 -15.45 4.49 10.18
N GLY A 41 -16.16 3.36 10.17
CA GLY A 41 -17.04 2.94 9.09
C GLY A 41 -16.28 2.60 7.80
N PHE A 42 -15.07 2.05 7.92
CA PHE A 42 -14.29 1.55 6.80
C PHE A 42 -14.55 0.05 6.66
N THR A 43 -15.04 -0.35 5.50
CA THR A 43 -15.27 -1.77 5.16
C THR A 43 -14.20 -2.31 4.24
N THR A 44 -13.43 -1.43 3.58
CA THR A 44 -12.31 -1.76 2.68
C THR A 44 -11.07 -1.01 3.11
N ILE A 45 -9.92 -1.39 2.55
CA ILE A 45 -8.67 -0.65 2.64
C ILE A 45 -8.09 -0.59 1.24
N ASP A 46 -7.76 0.62 0.80
CA ASP A 46 -7.22 0.85 -0.53
C ASP A 46 -5.71 1.11 -0.45
N SER A 47 -5.20 1.68 0.66
CA SER A 47 -3.76 1.87 0.86
C SER A 47 -3.41 2.19 2.30
N ILE A 48 -2.14 1.97 2.67
CA ILE A 48 -1.58 2.32 3.98
C ILE A 48 -0.25 3.03 3.82
N LEU A 49 -0.09 4.16 4.50
CA LEU A 49 1.15 4.94 4.57
C LEU A 49 1.63 5.01 6.03
N PRO A 50 2.82 4.51 6.37
CA PRO A 50 3.46 4.81 7.65
C PRO A 50 3.59 6.33 7.85
N HIS A 51 3.23 6.82 9.04
CA HIS A 51 3.20 8.25 9.27
C HIS A 51 4.61 8.86 9.17
N PRO A 52 4.83 9.91 8.36
CA PRO A 52 6.16 10.41 8.02
C PRO A 52 7.05 10.81 9.20
N THR A 53 6.47 11.24 10.31
CA THR A 53 7.20 11.72 11.50
C THR A 53 6.86 10.99 12.79
N ASN A 54 5.94 10.02 12.77
CA ASN A 54 5.51 9.31 13.97
C ASN A 54 5.49 7.81 13.68
N PRO A 55 6.51 7.06 14.13
CA PRO A 55 6.63 5.64 13.77
C PRO A 55 5.51 4.76 14.34
N ASN A 56 4.77 5.26 15.33
CA ASN A 56 3.62 4.55 15.88
C ASN A 56 2.34 4.84 15.11
N GLN A 57 2.34 5.77 14.16
CA GLN A 57 1.13 6.11 13.41
C GLN A 57 1.19 5.61 11.97
N THR A 58 0.01 5.33 11.41
CA THR A 58 -0.18 5.05 9.99
C THR A 58 -1.41 5.79 9.49
N TYR A 59 -1.36 6.28 8.26
CA TYR A 59 -2.56 6.67 7.52
C TYR A 59 -3.11 5.46 6.80
N VAL A 60 -4.43 5.28 6.88
CA VAL A 60 -5.14 4.20 6.19
C VAL A 60 -6.22 4.85 5.32
N PHE A 61 -6.21 4.55 4.03
CA PHE A 61 -7.08 5.13 3.01
C PHE A 61 -8.18 4.16 2.60
N SER A 62 -9.40 4.68 2.38
CA SER A 62 -10.55 3.96 1.86
C SER A 62 -11.50 4.93 1.15
N GLY A 63 -11.63 4.76 -0.15
CA GLY A 63 -12.30 5.67 -1.07
C GLY A 63 -11.74 7.09 -0.96
N GLN A 64 -12.63 8.05 -0.72
CA GLN A 64 -12.27 9.47 -0.60
C GLN A 64 -11.88 9.87 0.83
N ARG A 65 -11.72 8.90 1.72
CA ARG A 65 -11.48 9.13 3.15
C ARG A 65 -10.19 8.46 3.60
N TYR A 66 -9.65 8.98 4.69
CA TYR A 66 -8.55 8.35 5.40
C TYR A 66 -8.74 8.48 6.92
N TYR A 67 -8.02 7.67 7.70
CA TYR A 67 -7.87 7.92 9.14
C TYR A 67 -6.44 7.64 9.59
N THR A 68 -6.09 8.11 10.79
CA THR A 68 -4.78 7.88 11.40
C THR A 68 -4.91 6.82 12.48
N SER A 69 -4.20 5.70 12.33
CA SER A 69 -4.11 4.62 13.31
C SER A 69 -2.83 4.71 14.13
N PHE A 70 -2.83 4.38 15.43
CA PHE A 70 -1.64 4.28 16.31
C PHE A 70 -1.08 2.86 16.51
N ALA A 71 -1.81 1.86 15.99
CA ALA A 71 -1.42 0.46 16.06
C ALA A 71 -2.24 -0.27 14.99
N PHE A 72 -1.72 -0.32 13.77
CA PHE A 72 -2.40 -1.02 12.68
C PHE A 72 -2.16 -2.53 12.80
N ALA A 73 -2.94 -3.18 13.66
CA ALA A 73 -2.95 -4.63 13.83
C ALA A 73 -4.36 -5.13 14.20
N PRO A 74 -4.74 -6.36 13.77
CA PRO A 74 -6.06 -6.92 14.07
C PRO A 74 -6.23 -7.13 15.59
N ASN A 75 -7.46 -7.00 16.08
CA ASN A 75 -7.86 -7.23 17.48
C ASN A 75 -7.07 -6.40 18.53
N THR A 76 -6.44 -5.29 18.13
CA THR A 76 -5.87 -4.34 19.09
C THR A 76 -7.01 -3.56 19.75
N ASN A 77 -7.06 -3.55 21.08
CA ASN A 77 -8.07 -2.86 21.88
C ASN A 77 -7.99 -1.34 21.65
N ASP A 78 -8.62 -0.81 20.61
CA ASP A 78 -8.93 0.61 20.30
C ASP A 78 -7.86 1.68 20.52
N GLN A 79 -6.62 1.33 20.89
CA GLN A 79 -5.53 2.29 21.08
C GLN A 79 -5.16 2.99 19.77
N GLY A 80 -5.62 2.45 18.64
CA GLY A 80 -5.44 2.98 17.30
C GLY A 80 -6.21 4.28 17.00
N ILE A 81 -7.21 4.69 17.78
CA ILE A 81 -7.97 5.92 17.50
C ILE A 81 -7.43 7.04 18.42
N ALA A 82 -6.69 8.02 17.88
CA ALA A 82 -6.55 9.28 18.60
C ALA A 82 -7.93 9.92 18.74
N TYR A 83 -8.46 9.89 19.96
CA TYR A 83 -9.68 10.57 20.30
C TYR A 83 -9.47 12.08 20.21
N SER A 84 -10.06 12.68 19.17
CA SER A 84 -10.71 13.97 19.36
C SER A 84 -11.92 14.19 18.43
N GLU A 85 -11.93 13.81 17.15
CA GLU A 85 -13.04 14.23 16.25
C GLU A 85 -13.48 13.28 15.10
N ALA A 86 -12.83 12.13 14.86
CA ALA A 86 -13.06 11.34 13.63
C ALA A 86 -13.66 9.94 13.87
N HIS A 87 -14.98 9.85 14.10
CA HIS A 87 -15.71 8.57 14.00
C HIS A 87 -16.11 8.22 12.55
N THR A 88 -15.71 9.02 11.57
CA THR A 88 -16.15 8.87 10.16
C THR A 88 -15.01 8.94 9.15
N GLY A 89 -13.74 8.86 9.58
CA GLY A 89 -12.61 9.22 8.73
C GLY A 89 -12.63 10.70 8.32
N ARG A 90 -11.52 11.19 7.77
CA ARG A 90 -11.37 12.55 7.25
C ARG A 90 -11.32 12.54 5.73
N GLY A 91 -11.79 13.60 5.08
CA GLY A 91 -11.76 13.73 3.62
C GLY A 91 -10.35 13.98 3.12
N ILE A 92 -9.90 13.25 2.11
CA ILE A 92 -8.59 13.44 1.49
C ILE A 92 -8.48 14.87 0.94
N ASP A 93 -9.53 15.35 0.28
CA ASP A 93 -9.64 16.69 -0.29
C ASP A 93 -9.57 17.85 0.74
N LYS A 94 -9.74 17.55 2.03
CA LYS A 94 -9.67 18.54 3.12
C LYS A 94 -8.29 18.68 3.70
N ASP A 95 -7.60 17.57 3.89
CA ASP A 95 -6.39 17.53 4.69
C ASP A 95 -5.12 17.34 3.84
N TRP A 96 -5.24 16.72 2.66
CA TRP A 96 -4.13 16.43 1.76
C TRP A 96 -4.15 17.44 0.60
N ALA A 97 -3.64 18.64 0.85
CA ALA A 97 -3.63 19.72 -0.16
C ALA A 97 -2.90 19.29 -1.45
N ALA A 98 -1.77 18.58 -1.32
CA ALA A 98 -1.01 18.06 -2.45
C ALA A 98 -1.83 17.09 -3.32
N LEU A 99 -2.63 16.21 -2.70
CA LEU A 99 -3.51 15.28 -3.40
C LEU A 99 -4.68 15.99 -4.08
N LYS A 100 -5.27 16.97 -3.40
CA LYS A 100 -6.32 17.80 -3.98
C LYS A 100 -5.81 18.58 -5.20
N ASP A 101 -4.63 19.18 -5.10
CA ASP A 101 -4.02 19.95 -6.19
C ASP A 101 -3.62 19.04 -7.37
N ALA A 102 -3.27 17.78 -7.08
CA ALA A 102 -3.08 16.73 -8.08
C ALA A 102 -4.39 16.21 -8.69
N GLY A 103 -5.55 16.59 -8.16
CA GLY A 103 -6.85 16.10 -8.61
C GLY A 103 -7.19 14.69 -8.13
N PHE A 104 -6.45 14.14 -7.17
CA PHE A 104 -6.67 12.79 -6.66
C PHE A 104 -7.82 12.79 -5.66
N ALA A 105 -8.92 12.12 -6.02
CA ALA A 105 -10.08 11.96 -5.15
C ALA A 105 -9.91 10.78 -4.17
N SER A 106 -9.13 9.77 -4.57
CA SER A 106 -8.80 8.58 -3.79
C SER A 106 -7.31 8.28 -3.90
N VAL A 107 -6.88 7.26 -3.17
CA VAL A 107 -5.50 6.79 -3.15
C VAL A 107 -5.54 5.28 -3.37
N ASP A 108 -5.03 4.84 -4.52
CA ASP A 108 -5.02 3.42 -4.89
C ASP A 108 -3.78 2.72 -4.31
N MET A 109 -2.63 3.41 -4.27
CA MET A 109 -1.43 2.87 -3.63
C MET A 109 -0.53 3.98 -3.13
N VAL A 110 0.14 3.75 -1.99
CA VAL A 110 1.20 4.62 -1.47
C VAL A 110 2.40 3.78 -1.11
N ILE A 111 3.59 4.24 -1.51
CA ILE A 111 4.84 3.62 -1.12
C ILE A 111 5.90 4.68 -0.77
N PRO A 112 6.59 4.55 0.37
CA PRO A 112 7.77 5.37 0.65
C PRO A 112 8.83 5.21 -0.44
N VAL A 113 9.51 6.29 -0.79
CA VAL A 113 10.64 6.21 -1.73
C VAL A 113 11.79 5.45 -1.03
N PRO A 114 12.20 4.27 -1.53
CA PRO A 114 13.32 3.51 -1.00
C PRO A 114 14.58 4.37 -0.88
N GLY A 115 15.20 4.36 0.29
CA GLY A 115 16.41 5.14 0.57
C GLY A 115 16.18 6.60 1.03
N TYR A 116 14.96 7.15 0.88
CA TYR A 116 14.62 8.53 1.26
C TYR A 116 13.77 8.63 2.54
N GLY A 117 13.55 7.51 3.21
CA GLY A 117 12.81 7.43 4.47
C GLY A 117 11.30 7.60 4.29
N THR A 118 10.60 7.98 5.36
CA THR A 118 9.13 8.05 5.39
C THR A 118 8.57 9.41 4.97
N LYS A 119 9.43 10.36 4.58
CA LYS A 119 9.03 11.72 4.22
C LYS A 119 8.85 11.93 2.73
N GLU A 120 9.32 11.01 1.91
CA GLU A 120 9.09 11.03 0.47
C GLU A 120 8.35 9.76 0.11
N PHE A 121 7.26 9.90 -0.64
CA PHE A 121 6.45 8.77 -1.06
C PHE A 121 5.81 9.03 -2.41
N TYR A 122 5.59 7.96 -3.16
CA TYR A 122 4.77 7.97 -4.36
C TYR A 122 3.34 7.64 -3.97
N ILE A 123 2.38 8.38 -4.52
CA ILE A 123 0.95 8.12 -4.43
C ILE A 123 0.45 7.84 -5.84
N PHE A 124 -0.26 6.74 -6.02
CA PHE A 124 -0.87 6.32 -7.27
C PHE A 124 -2.39 6.45 -7.17
N SER A 125 -3.00 6.95 -8.24
CA SER A 125 -4.45 7.09 -8.38
C SER A 125 -4.83 6.98 -9.85
N GLY A 126 -5.56 5.92 -10.22
CA GLY A 126 -5.88 5.58 -11.58
C GLY A 126 -4.62 5.38 -12.43
N SER A 127 -4.49 6.15 -13.50
CA SER A 127 -3.33 6.07 -14.41
C SER A 127 -2.22 7.09 -14.11
N GLU A 128 -2.36 7.83 -13.01
CA GLU A 128 -1.46 8.90 -12.63
C GLU A 128 -0.78 8.58 -11.31
N TYR A 129 0.35 9.24 -11.09
CA TYR A 129 1.03 9.22 -9.81
C TYR A 129 1.58 10.59 -9.46
N ALA A 130 1.72 10.82 -8.16
CA ALA A 130 2.38 11.98 -7.59
C ALA A 130 3.55 11.53 -6.72
N ALA A 131 4.69 12.18 -6.84
CA ALA A 131 5.76 12.09 -5.84
C ALA A 131 5.57 13.24 -4.85
N ILE A 132 5.47 12.92 -3.57
CA ILE A 132 5.17 13.89 -2.51
C ILE A 132 6.30 13.90 -1.50
N SER A 133 6.71 15.11 -1.10
CA SER A 133 7.57 15.34 0.05
C SER A 133 6.75 15.91 1.21
N TYR A 134 6.80 15.25 2.36
CA TYR A 134 6.15 15.67 3.59
C TYR A 134 7.07 16.59 4.39
N ASP A 135 6.69 17.87 4.45
CA ASP A 135 7.28 18.85 5.35
C ASP A 135 6.30 19.15 6.51
N PRO A 136 6.63 18.78 7.77
CA PRO A 136 5.78 19.06 8.92
C PRO A 136 5.56 20.56 9.18
N SER A 137 6.37 21.44 8.60
CA SER A 137 6.29 22.90 8.77
C SER A 137 5.54 23.63 7.64
N ARG A 138 5.40 23.01 6.47
CA ARG A 138 4.81 23.66 5.28
C ARG A 138 3.62 22.91 4.68
N LEU A 139 3.24 21.79 5.28
CA LEU A 139 2.35 20.80 4.68
C LEU A 139 2.97 20.22 3.39
N GLU A 140 2.41 19.10 2.91
CA GLU A 140 2.95 18.33 1.79
C GLU A 140 3.26 19.16 0.55
N THR A 141 4.35 18.82 -0.15
CA THR A 141 4.73 19.42 -1.42
C THR A 141 4.73 18.35 -2.52
N THR A 142 3.97 18.58 -3.59
CA THR A 142 4.03 17.76 -4.81
C THR A 142 5.32 18.05 -5.55
N LEU A 143 6.21 17.06 -5.62
CA LEU A 143 7.48 17.13 -6.37
C LEU A 143 7.26 16.82 -7.85
N THR A 144 6.34 15.92 -8.16
CA THR A 144 6.05 15.45 -9.53
C THR A 144 4.60 15.01 -9.59
N LEU A 145 3.94 15.28 -10.71
CA LEU A 145 2.63 14.74 -11.09
C LEU A 145 2.73 14.32 -12.54
N SER A 146 2.54 13.03 -12.82
CA SER A 146 2.67 12.51 -14.18
C SER A 146 1.92 11.20 -14.36
N SER A 147 1.87 10.74 -15.60
CA SER A 147 1.29 9.45 -15.99
C SER A 147 2.22 8.32 -15.59
N ILE A 148 1.66 7.25 -15.01
CA ILE A 148 2.40 6.03 -14.67
C ILE A 148 3.06 5.46 -15.93
N PHE A 149 2.26 5.37 -17.00
CA PHE A 149 2.71 4.85 -18.28
C PHE A 149 3.82 5.70 -18.88
N ASP A 150 3.96 6.98 -18.49
CA ASP A 150 4.95 7.86 -19.08
C ASP A 150 6.31 7.90 -18.38
N GLU A 151 6.31 7.78 -17.06
CA GLU A 151 7.52 7.91 -16.24
C GLU A 151 8.11 6.58 -15.80
N TRP A 152 7.31 5.53 -15.69
CA TRP A 152 7.76 4.23 -15.21
C TRP A 152 8.10 3.35 -16.42
N LEU A 153 9.37 3.32 -16.81
CA LEU A 153 9.84 2.63 -18.01
C LEU A 153 9.53 1.13 -17.97
N SER A 154 9.72 0.49 -16.81
CA SER A 154 9.43 -0.93 -16.62
C SER A 154 7.94 -1.23 -16.77
N LEU A 155 7.07 -0.37 -16.21
CA LEU A 155 5.62 -0.53 -16.27
C LEU A 155 5.08 -0.24 -17.68
N ARG A 156 5.61 0.78 -18.35
CA ARG A 156 5.35 1.07 -19.77
C ARG A 156 5.69 -0.13 -20.64
N HIS A 157 6.86 -0.74 -20.42
CA HIS A 157 7.35 -1.87 -21.21
C HIS A 157 6.37 -3.05 -21.20
N VAL A 158 5.73 -3.30 -20.05
CA VAL A 158 4.75 -4.39 -19.89
C VAL A 158 3.30 -3.95 -20.10
N GLY A 159 3.06 -2.67 -20.41
CA GLY A 159 1.73 -2.12 -20.68
C GLY A 159 0.90 -1.81 -19.44
N PHE A 160 1.49 -1.79 -18.24
CA PHE A 160 0.78 -1.46 -17.01
C PHE A 160 0.45 0.03 -17.00
N ARG A 161 -0.85 0.33 -16.81
CA ARG A 161 -1.36 1.71 -16.76
C ARG A 161 -1.84 2.11 -15.38
N THR A 162 -2.20 1.14 -14.55
CA THR A 162 -2.66 1.32 -13.17
C THR A 162 -1.84 0.41 -12.27
N ILE A 163 -1.80 0.72 -10.98
CA ILE A 163 -1.20 -0.11 -9.95
C ILE A 163 -2.29 -0.43 -8.94
N ASP A 164 -2.54 -1.71 -8.73
CA ASP A 164 -3.54 -2.13 -7.73
C ASP A 164 -2.88 -2.36 -6.39
N SER A 165 -1.65 -2.88 -6.36
CA SER A 165 -0.89 -3.04 -5.13
C SER A 165 0.61 -3.16 -5.41
N ILE A 166 1.43 -2.82 -4.41
CA ILE A 166 2.87 -3.04 -4.42
C ILE A 166 3.28 -3.81 -3.18
N LEU A 167 4.10 -4.85 -3.36
CA LEU A 167 4.74 -5.59 -2.28
C LEU A 167 6.26 -5.38 -2.34
N PRO A 168 6.86 -4.65 -1.38
CA PRO A 168 8.32 -4.56 -1.29
C PRO A 168 8.96 -5.94 -1.21
N HIS A 169 10.05 -6.16 -1.93
CA HIS A 169 10.73 -7.45 -1.90
C HIS A 169 11.30 -7.68 -0.49
N PRO A 170 10.99 -8.81 0.16
CA PRO A 170 11.26 -9.02 1.59
C PRO A 170 12.75 -8.97 1.96
N THR A 171 13.64 -9.30 1.02
CA THR A 171 15.10 -9.32 1.25
C THR A 171 15.91 -8.38 0.35
N LYS A 172 15.27 -7.63 -0.55
CA LYS A 172 15.96 -6.79 -1.53
C LYS A 172 15.32 -5.39 -1.50
N PRO A 173 15.89 -4.44 -0.74
CA PRO A 173 15.21 -3.19 -0.40
C PRO A 173 14.87 -2.27 -1.58
N ASN A 174 15.53 -2.45 -2.73
CA ASN A 174 15.29 -1.66 -3.94
C ASN A 174 14.37 -2.37 -4.94
N GLN A 175 13.94 -3.59 -4.66
CA GLN A 175 13.06 -4.36 -5.52
C GLN A 175 11.65 -4.43 -4.95
N MET A 176 10.67 -4.48 -5.83
CA MET A 176 9.27 -4.66 -5.43
C MET A 176 8.44 -5.34 -6.51
N TYR A 177 7.48 -6.12 -6.04
CA TYR A 177 6.45 -6.69 -6.89
C TYR A 177 5.36 -5.64 -7.09
N VAL A 178 5.06 -5.33 -8.35
CA VAL A 178 3.97 -4.41 -8.73
C VAL A 178 2.88 -5.24 -9.38
N PHE A 179 1.67 -5.15 -8.84
CA PHE A 179 0.50 -5.90 -9.29
C PHE A 179 -0.43 -4.97 -10.07
N SER A 180 -0.88 -5.44 -11.23
CA SER A 180 -1.85 -4.75 -12.08
C SER A 180 -2.73 -5.78 -12.78
N ASN A 181 -4.03 -5.72 -12.53
CA ASN A 181 -5.03 -6.68 -12.97
C ASN A 181 -4.62 -8.11 -12.58
N GLU A 182 -4.55 -9.03 -13.55
CA GLU A 182 -4.21 -10.44 -13.32
C GLU A 182 -2.71 -10.72 -13.40
N ARG A 183 -1.88 -9.66 -13.55
CA ARG A 183 -0.45 -9.76 -13.82
C ARG A 183 0.37 -9.05 -12.77
N TYR A 184 1.62 -9.46 -12.62
CA TYR A 184 2.60 -8.74 -11.81
C TYR A 184 3.97 -8.69 -12.47
N VAL A 185 4.80 -7.75 -12.03
CA VAL A 185 6.22 -7.64 -12.38
C VAL A 185 7.05 -7.47 -11.13
N LEU A 186 8.33 -7.82 -11.22
CA LEU A 186 9.35 -7.40 -10.25
C LEU A 186 10.17 -6.29 -10.90
N ILE A 187 10.28 -5.15 -10.22
CA ILE A 187 11.06 -4.01 -10.71
C ILE A 187 12.12 -3.61 -9.68
N GLU A 188 13.21 -3.00 -10.15
CA GLU A 188 14.04 -2.12 -9.33
C GLU A 188 13.55 -0.69 -9.44
N PHE A 189 13.40 -0.04 -8.30
CA PHE A 189 12.82 1.30 -8.21
C PHE A 189 13.72 2.37 -8.84
N PRO A 190 13.15 3.48 -9.34
CA PRO A 190 13.96 4.55 -9.91
C PRO A 190 14.86 5.19 -8.86
N SER A 191 16.01 5.72 -9.31
CA SER A 191 17.03 6.31 -8.42
C SER A 191 16.51 7.49 -7.60
N TYR A 192 15.56 8.25 -8.15
CA TYR A 192 14.84 9.33 -7.50
C TYR A 192 13.51 9.62 -8.24
N PRO A 193 12.57 10.38 -7.65
CA PRO A 193 11.33 10.77 -8.33
C PRO A 193 11.52 11.43 -9.69
N GLY A 194 10.91 10.84 -10.72
CA GLY A 194 10.98 11.32 -12.11
C GLY A 194 12.29 11.00 -12.84
N ALA A 195 13.15 10.12 -12.31
CA ALA A 195 14.42 9.75 -12.94
C ALA A 195 14.24 8.94 -14.24
N GLN A 196 13.10 8.26 -14.42
CA GLN A 196 12.81 7.39 -15.57
C GLN A 196 13.90 6.34 -15.80
N ASP A 197 14.41 5.73 -14.72
CA ASP A 197 15.49 4.75 -14.76
C ASP A 197 15.15 3.46 -13.98
N ASP A 198 13.87 3.22 -13.72
CA ASP A 198 13.38 1.98 -13.15
C ASP A 198 13.63 0.79 -14.09
N VAL A 199 13.97 -0.37 -13.50
CA VAL A 199 14.41 -1.54 -14.26
C VAL A 199 13.40 -2.68 -14.09
N LEU A 200 12.95 -3.25 -15.20
CA LEU A 200 12.21 -4.51 -15.18
C LEU A 200 13.16 -5.68 -14.86
N VAL A 201 12.98 -6.30 -13.70
CA VAL A 201 13.80 -7.44 -13.25
C VAL A 201 13.18 -8.76 -13.71
N TYR A 202 11.86 -8.89 -13.61
CA TYR A 202 11.12 -10.10 -13.95
C TYR A 202 9.66 -9.78 -14.33
N GLY A 203 9.08 -10.64 -15.17
CA GLY A 203 7.69 -10.55 -15.61
C GLY A 203 7.52 -9.85 -16.97
N PRO A 204 6.26 -9.59 -17.37
CA PRO A 204 5.05 -9.77 -16.59
C PRO A 204 4.66 -11.25 -16.49
N GLU A 205 4.22 -11.72 -15.32
CA GLU A 205 3.70 -13.07 -15.13
C GLU A 205 2.27 -13.06 -14.57
N ASP A 206 1.58 -14.20 -14.69
CA ASP A 206 0.23 -14.38 -14.14
C ASP A 206 0.27 -14.58 -12.63
N ILE A 207 -0.52 -13.79 -11.90
CA ILE A 207 -0.58 -13.87 -10.43
C ILE A 207 -1.10 -15.24 -10.00
N ALA A 208 -2.10 -15.78 -10.70
CA ALA A 208 -2.68 -17.08 -10.36
C ALA A 208 -1.68 -18.24 -10.50
N SER A 209 -0.68 -18.10 -11.36
CA SER A 209 0.36 -19.11 -11.55
C SER A 209 1.41 -19.02 -10.44
N ASP A 210 2.01 -17.86 -10.23
CA ASP A 210 3.19 -17.72 -9.36
C ASP A 210 2.82 -17.43 -7.89
N TRP A 211 1.57 -17.02 -7.62
CA TRP A 211 1.05 -16.74 -6.28
C TRP A 211 -0.28 -17.49 -6.04
N PRO A 212 -0.28 -18.84 -6.13
CA PRO A 212 -1.50 -19.64 -6.04
C PRO A 212 -2.22 -19.44 -4.69
N ILE A 213 -1.48 -19.14 -3.62
CA ILE A 213 -2.05 -18.88 -2.29
C ILE A 213 -3.01 -17.69 -2.29
N LEU A 214 -2.80 -16.72 -3.18
CA LEU A 214 -3.67 -15.57 -3.28
C LEU A 214 -5.03 -15.93 -3.92
N GLN A 215 -5.10 -17.05 -4.65
CA GLN A 215 -6.37 -17.58 -5.20
C GLN A 215 -7.27 -18.18 -4.12
N GLU A 216 -6.75 -18.44 -2.91
CA GLU A 216 -7.57 -18.86 -1.76
C GLU A 216 -8.40 -17.70 -1.17
N SER A 217 -8.15 -16.46 -1.63
CA SER A 217 -9.00 -15.31 -1.35
C SER A 217 -10.20 -15.26 -2.31
N PRO A 218 -11.40 -14.85 -1.87
CA PRO A 218 -12.54 -14.71 -2.76
C PRO A 218 -12.30 -13.61 -3.80
N ALA A 219 -12.06 -14.03 -5.05
CA ALA A 219 -11.91 -13.24 -6.28
C ALA A 219 -10.54 -12.54 -6.50
N GLY A 220 -10.16 -12.34 -7.77
CA GLY A 220 -8.84 -11.95 -8.30
C GLY A 220 -8.14 -10.69 -7.74
N THR A 221 -7.76 -9.72 -8.58
CA THR A 221 -6.89 -8.55 -8.28
C THR A 221 -6.98 -7.97 -6.85
N TYR A 222 -5.83 -7.73 -6.20
CA TYR A 222 -5.71 -7.37 -4.77
C TYR A 222 -5.47 -5.88 -4.57
N ASP A 223 -6.12 -5.29 -3.56
CA ASP A 223 -6.12 -3.85 -3.32
C ASP A 223 -4.92 -3.41 -2.47
N VAL A 224 -4.49 -4.22 -1.49
CA VAL A 224 -3.29 -3.90 -0.68
C VAL A 224 -2.55 -5.16 -0.25
N MET A 225 -1.23 -5.18 -0.44
CA MET A 225 -0.32 -6.16 0.16
C MET A 225 0.65 -5.48 1.13
N LEU A 226 0.66 -5.96 2.37
CA LEU A 226 1.53 -5.45 3.43
C LEU A 226 2.40 -6.56 4.00
N LEU A 227 3.69 -6.28 4.14
CA LEU A 227 4.56 -7.05 5.04
C LEU A 227 4.20 -6.67 6.48
N SER A 228 3.80 -7.66 7.27
CA SER A 228 3.76 -7.46 8.73
C SER A 228 5.20 -7.43 9.25
N PRO A 229 5.56 -6.54 10.18
CA PRO A 229 6.71 -6.83 11.02
C PRO A 229 6.49 -8.19 11.70
N ALA A 230 7.56 -8.97 11.85
CA ALA A 230 7.49 -10.26 12.55
C ALA A 230 6.75 -10.07 13.89
N PRO A 231 5.90 -11.03 14.31
CA PRO A 231 5.33 -10.95 15.65
C PRO A 231 6.46 -10.72 16.65
N PRO A 232 6.29 -9.85 17.66
CA PRO A 232 7.32 -9.67 18.68
C PRO A 232 7.67 -11.06 19.19
N THR A 233 8.96 -11.41 19.09
CA THR A 233 9.46 -12.62 19.73
C THR A 233 9.12 -12.47 21.21
N ASN A 234 8.19 -13.26 21.70
CA ASN A 234 7.94 -13.33 23.13
C ASN A 234 9.29 -13.69 23.77
N GLY A 235 9.85 -12.71 24.50
CA GLY A 235 11.16 -12.83 25.11
C GLY A 235 11.20 -14.07 26.00
N SER A 236 12.30 -14.80 25.87
CA SER A 236 12.78 -15.74 26.89
C SER A 236 13.37 -14.98 28.07
#